data_AF-A0A964PUX6-F1
#
_entry.id   AF-A0A964PUX6-F1
#
_cell.length_a   1.000
_cell.length_b   1.000
_cell.length_c   1.000
_cell.angle_alpha   90.00
_cell.angle_beta   90.00
_cell.angle_gamma   90.00
#
_symmetry.space_group_name_H-M   'P 1'
#
loop_
_entity.id
_entity.type
_entity.pdbx_description
1 polymer ?
#
loop_
_entity_poly.entity_id
_entity_poly.type
_entity_poly.pdbx_seq_one_letter_code
_entity_poly.pdbx_strand_id
1 'polypeptide(L)'
;MRRMASRSSERGLGRDGFTLVELLVTVSIVGILAGLAIPNMRNMTFRARATTVAADLEVVRVATVSYNADQNAWPAEVASGVVPPELVGFLPDGFSFVGTGYELDFERMALPLGLPGDPNA
;
A
#
# COMPACT_ATOMS: atom_id res chain seq x y z
N MET A 1 -8.34 84.23 0.40
CA MET A 1 -9.42 83.21 0.34
C MET A 1 -8.76 81.84 0.37
N ARG A 2 -8.61 81.22 1.55
CA ARG A 2 -9.49 80.22 2.19
C ARG A 2 -9.39 78.82 1.54
N ARG A 3 -8.49 78.01 2.13
CA ARG A 3 -8.54 76.56 2.42
C ARG A 3 -9.27 75.64 1.41
N MET A 4 -8.60 74.57 0.97
CA MET A 4 -8.75 73.25 1.61
C MET A 4 -7.79 72.21 1.02
N ALA A 5 -6.96 71.66 1.91
CA ALA A 5 -6.17 70.47 1.67
C ALA A 5 -7.10 69.25 1.67
N SER A 6 -7.05 68.47 0.60
CA SER A 6 -7.60 67.11 0.54
C SER A 6 -6.71 66.19 1.37
N ARG A 7 -7.15 65.82 2.57
CA ARG A 7 -6.53 64.75 3.36
C ARG A 7 -6.96 63.39 2.77
N SER A 8 -6.05 62.74 2.05
CA SER A 8 -6.14 61.32 1.73
C SER A 8 -6.03 60.50 3.02
N SER A 9 -7.12 59.81 3.37
CA SER A 9 -7.19 58.90 4.51
C SER A 9 -6.54 57.57 4.13
N GLU A 10 -5.28 57.40 4.50
CA GLU A 10 -4.63 56.08 4.53
C GLU A 10 -5.22 55.27 5.69
N ARG A 11 -6.19 54.40 5.39
CA ARG A 11 -6.63 53.37 6.33
C ARG A 11 -5.51 52.33 6.43
N GLY A 12 -4.64 52.48 7.42
CA GLY A 12 -3.74 51.42 7.83
C GLY A 12 -4.56 50.20 8.24
N LEU A 13 -4.55 49.17 7.41
CA LEU A 13 -5.09 47.85 7.75
C LEU A 13 -4.27 47.34 8.94
N GLY A 14 -4.93 47.19 10.08
CA GLY A 14 -4.31 46.74 11.33
C GLY A 14 -3.52 45.47 11.10
N ARG A 15 -2.29 45.45 11.62
CA ARG A 15 -1.47 44.24 11.64
C ARG A 15 -1.96 43.41 12.82
N ASP A 16 -2.94 42.55 12.56
CA ASP A 16 -3.43 41.58 13.54
C ASP A 16 -2.35 40.49 13.73
N GLY A 17 -1.81 40.44 14.95
CA GLY A 17 -0.85 39.41 15.37
C GLY A 17 -1.56 38.23 16.03
N PHE A 18 -1.02 37.03 15.82
CA PHE A 18 -1.52 35.79 16.41
C PHE A 18 -1.41 35.83 17.94
N THR A 19 -2.44 35.40 18.67
CA THR A 19 -2.39 35.38 20.13
C THR A 19 -1.76 34.09 20.66
N LEU A 20 -1.13 34.14 21.85
CA LEU A 20 -0.59 32.94 22.50
C LEU A 20 -1.68 31.91 22.82
N VAL A 21 -2.89 32.38 23.13
CA VAL A 21 -4.04 31.52 23.41
C VAL A 21 -4.48 30.77 22.14
N GLU A 22 -4.44 31.45 21.00
CA GLU A 22 -4.80 30.89 19.69
C GLU A 22 -3.81 29.81 19.27
N LEU A 23 -2.51 30.00 19.52
CA LEU A 23 -1.51 28.96 19.31
C LEU A 23 -1.74 27.77 20.26
N LEU A 24 -1.99 28.06 21.54
CA LEU A 24 -2.16 27.04 22.57
C LEU A 24 -3.35 26.12 22.27
N VAL A 25 -4.51 26.69 21.95
CA VAL A 25 -5.70 25.90 21.59
C VAL A 25 -5.46 25.11 20.30
N THR A 26 -4.79 25.70 19.31
CA THR A 26 -4.52 25.02 18.03
C THR A 26 -3.64 23.79 18.21
N VAL A 27 -2.51 23.92 18.91
CA VAL A 27 -1.60 22.78 19.11
C VAL A 27 -2.22 21.72 20.04
N SER A 28 -3.07 22.13 20.99
CA SER A 28 -3.84 21.20 21.82
C SER A 28 -4.82 20.37 20.98
N ILE A 29 -5.58 20.99 20.07
CA ILE A 29 -6.50 20.26 19.18
C ILE A 29 -5.73 19.35 18.23
N VAL A 30 -4.66 19.84 17.59
CA VAL A 30 -3.82 19.01 16.70
C VAL A 30 -3.20 17.83 17.45
N GLY A 31 -2.76 18.02 18.71
CA GLY A 31 -2.24 16.96 19.56
C GLY A 31 -3.27 15.87 19.86
N ILE A 32 -4.52 16.24 20.17
CA ILE A 32 -5.62 15.29 20.39
C ILE A 32 -5.91 14.50 19.10
N LEU A 33 -6.03 15.19 17.96
CA LEU A 33 -6.31 14.56 16.67
C LEU A 33 -5.18 13.60 16.26
N ALA A 34 -3.91 14.00 16.42
CA ALA A 34 -2.76 13.17 16.11
C ALA A 34 -2.69 11.92 17.01
N GLY A 35 -3.00 12.08 18.30
CA GLY A 35 -3.05 10.96 19.26
C GLY A 35 -4.08 9.89 18.89
N LEU A 36 -5.25 10.29 18.37
CA LEU A 36 -6.29 9.35 17.92
C LEU A 36 -5.98 8.73 16.55
N ALA A 37 -5.33 9.47 15.64
CA ALA A 37 -5.11 9.03 14.26
C ALA A 37 -3.98 7.99 14.10
N ILE A 38 -2.85 8.18 14.79
CA ILE A 38 -1.64 7.34 14.66
C ILE A 38 -1.89 5.83 14.91
N PRO A 39 -2.59 5.40 15.99
CA PRO A 39 -2.76 3.97 16.25
C PRO A 39 -3.58 3.26 15.17
N ASN A 40 -4.55 3.94 14.57
CA ASN A 40 -5.40 3.37 13.51
C ASN A 40 -4.60 3.09 12.23
N MET A 41 -3.65 3.97 11.90
CA MET A 41 -2.83 3.86 10.69
C MET A 41 -1.98 2.58 10.66
N ARG A 42 -1.49 2.10 11.82
CA ARG A 42 -0.67 0.88 11.91
C ARG A 42 -1.46 -0.39 11.54
N ASN A 43 -2.72 -0.47 11.95
CA ASN A 43 -3.57 -1.61 11.62
C ASN A 43 -3.99 -1.58 10.15
N MET A 44 -4.22 -0.40 9.59
CA MET A 44 -4.54 -0.21 8.17
C MET A 44 -3.39 -0.68 7.28
N THR A 45 -2.14 -0.34 7.60
CA THR A 45 -0.99 -0.77 6.78
C THR A 45 -0.75 -2.28 6.86
N PHE A 46 -0.94 -2.90 8.03
CA PHE A 46 -0.86 -4.36 8.14
C PHE A 46 -1.94 -5.05 7.31
N ARG A 47 -3.20 -4.59 7.39
CA ARG A 47 -4.30 -5.12 6.57
C ARG A 47 -4.05 -4.91 5.08
N ALA A 48 -3.57 -3.73 4.68
CA ALA A 48 -3.23 -3.44 3.30
C ALA A 48 -2.15 -4.39 2.77
N ARG A 49 -1.10 -4.66 3.55
CA ARG A 49 -0.08 -5.65 3.19
C ARG A 49 -0.66 -7.06 3.06
N ALA A 50 -1.48 -7.48 4.01
CA ALA A 50 -2.13 -8.80 3.95
C ALA A 50 -3.02 -8.94 2.72
N THR A 51 -3.76 -7.89 2.33
CA THR A 51 -4.56 -7.90 1.11
C THR A 51 -3.72 -7.93 -0.16
N THR A 52 -2.56 -7.26 -0.20
CA THR A 52 -1.64 -7.33 -1.33
C THR A 52 -1.06 -8.74 -1.47
N VAL A 53 -0.56 -9.33 -0.38
CA VAL A 53 -0.05 -10.71 -0.39
C VAL A 53 -1.13 -11.68 -0.87
N ALA A 54 -2.35 -11.57 -0.35
CA ALA A 54 -3.45 -12.45 -0.76
C ALA A 54 -3.82 -12.28 -2.25
N ALA A 55 -3.78 -11.06 -2.77
CA ALA A 55 -4.02 -10.82 -4.19
C ALA A 55 -2.92 -11.43 -5.08
N ASP A 56 -1.65 -11.28 -4.69
CA ASP A 56 -0.54 -11.85 -5.44
C ASP A 56 -0.56 -13.39 -5.41
N LEU A 57 -0.92 -13.99 -4.26
CA LEU A 57 -1.13 -15.44 -4.14
C LEU A 57 -2.21 -15.94 -5.10
N GLU A 58 -3.32 -15.21 -5.23
CA GLU A 58 -4.39 -15.60 -6.16
C GLU A 58 -3.93 -15.49 -7.63
N VAL A 59 -3.14 -14.48 -7.98
CA VAL A 59 -2.54 -14.35 -9.32
C VAL A 59 -1.67 -15.56 -9.64
N VAL A 60 -0.78 -15.94 -8.72
CA VAL A 60 0.09 -17.13 -8.89
C VAL A 60 -0.75 -18.40 -8.98
N ARG A 61 -1.74 -18.58 -8.10
CA ARG A 61 -2.64 -19.73 -8.11
C ARG A 61 -3.36 -19.89 -9.45
N VAL A 62 -3.93 -18.82 -9.98
CA VAL A 62 -4.62 -18.84 -11.28
C VAL A 62 -3.64 -19.19 -12.40
N ALA A 63 -2.43 -18.62 -12.39
CA ALA A 63 -1.40 -18.94 -13.37
C ALA A 63 -1.01 -20.43 -13.33
N THR A 64 -0.75 -20.97 -12.14
CA THR A 64 -0.37 -22.38 -11.94
C THR A 64 -1.49 -23.34 -12.35
N VAL A 65 -2.74 -23.06 -11.99
CA VAL A 65 -3.89 -23.88 -12.39
C VAL A 65 -4.11 -23.81 -13.90
N SER A 66 -3.93 -22.65 -14.53
CA SER A 66 -4.05 -22.49 -15.98
C SER A 66 -2.96 -23.27 -16.72
N TYR A 67 -1.72 -23.20 -16.25
CA TYR A 67 -0.63 -24.02 -16.78
C TYR A 67 -0.94 -25.51 -16.67
N ASN A 68 -1.44 -25.97 -15.52
CA ASN A 68 -1.81 -27.36 -15.32
C ASN A 68 -2.95 -27.81 -16.25
N ALA A 69 -3.94 -26.95 -16.48
CA ALA A 69 -5.03 -27.24 -17.42
C ALA A 69 -4.52 -27.41 -18.87
N ASP A 70 -3.49 -26.65 -19.26
CA ASP A 70 -2.94 -26.67 -20.62
C ASP A 70 -1.90 -27.77 -20.84
N GLN A 71 -1.02 -28.01 -19.86
CA GLN A 71 0.13 -28.91 -19.98
C GLN A 71 -0.05 -30.24 -19.25
N ASN A 72 -1.14 -30.40 -18.50
CA ASN A 72 -1.44 -31.59 -17.69
C ASN A 72 -0.28 -31.97 -16.75
N ALA A 73 0.48 -30.96 -16.31
CA ALA A 73 1.67 -31.05 -15.46
C ALA A 73 1.74 -29.81 -14.55
N TRP A 74 2.47 -29.90 -13.44
CA TRP A 74 2.76 -28.74 -12.59
C TRP A 74 4.08 -28.08 -13.01
N PRO A 75 4.27 -26.77 -12.76
CA PRO A 75 5.54 -26.11 -12.99
C PRO A 75 6.66 -26.80 -12.18
N ALA A 76 7.90 -26.70 -12.68
CA ALA A 76 9.04 -27.25 -11.96
C ALA A 76 9.35 -26.43 -10.69
N GLU A 77 9.85 -27.10 -9.65
CA GLU A 77 10.30 -26.43 -8.43
C GLU A 77 11.39 -25.41 -8.73
N VAL A 78 11.28 -24.24 -8.12
CA VAL A 78 12.28 -23.18 -8.15
C VAL A 78 12.46 -22.59 -6.75
N ALA A 79 13.57 -21.90 -6.53
CA ALA A 79 13.76 -21.24 -5.24
C ALA A 79 12.65 -20.21 -4.97
N SER A 80 12.27 -20.06 -3.69
CA SER A 80 11.38 -18.99 -3.22
C SER A 80 11.76 -17.62 -3.81
N GLY A 81 10.76 -16.88 -4.29
CA GLY A 81 10.94 -15.58 -4.93
C GLY A 81 11.37 -15.64 -6.40
N VAL A 82 11.63 -16.82 -6.96
CA VAL A 82 11.94 -17.01 -8.38
C VAL A 82 10.65 -17.36 -9.13
N VAL A 83 10.45 -16.74 -10.29
CA VAL A 83 9.33 -17.07 -11.18
C VAL A 83 9.70 -18.32 -12.00
N PRO A 84 8.93 -19.42 -11.95
CA PRO A 84 9.12 -20.55 -12.85
C PRO A 84 9.00 -20.10 -14.32
N PRO A 85 9.96 -20.44 -15.20
CA PRO A 85 9.91 -20.07 -16.62
C PRO A 85 8.60 -20.46 -17.31
N GLU A 86 7.98 -21.56 -16.87
CA GLU A 86 6.74 -22.12 -17.39
C GLU A 86 5.53 -21.23 -17.11
N LEU A 87 5.56 -20.45 -16.02
CA LEU A 87 4.46 -19.58 -15.61
C LEU A 87 4.51 -18.20 -16.24
N VAL A 88 5.62 -17.81 -16.87
CA VAL A 88 5.80 -16.45 -17.42
C VAL A 88 4.71 -16.08 -18.42
N GLY A 89 4.21 -17.03 -19.22
CA GLY A 89 3.12 -16.79 -20.17
C GLY A 89 1.72 -16.68 -19.56
N PHE A 90 1.56 -17.07 -18.30
CA PHE A 90 0.29 -17.09 -17.57
C PHE A 90 0.17 -15.97 -16.54
N LEU A 91 1.28 -15.28 -16.26
CA LEU A 91 1.35 -14.20 -15.30
C LEU A 91 1.16 -12.83 -15.97
N PRO A 92 0.69 -11.82 -15.23
CA PRO A 92 0.70 -10.44 -15.70
C PRO A 92 2.11 -9.96 -16.06
N ASP A 93 2.20 -9.06 -17.04
CA ASP A 93 3.48 -8.47 -17.44
C ASP A 93 4.22 -7.83 -16.25
N GLY A 94 5.48 -8.21 -16.07
CA GLY A 94 6.34 -7.68 -15.01
C GLY A 94 5.99 -8.16 -13.59
N PHE A 95 5.17 -9.21 -13.45
CA PHE A 95 4.87 -9.81 -12.16
C PHE A 95 6.14 -10.39 -11.50
N SER A 96 6.31 -10.12 -10.21
CA SER A 96 7.46 -10.54 -9.41
C SER A 96 7.00 -11.41 -8.25
N PHE A 97 7.72 -12.49 -7.99
CA PHE A 97 7.50 -13.33 -6.81
C PHE A 97 8.17 -12.75 -5.56
N VAL A 98 8.89 -11.63 -5.68
CA VAL A 98 9.47 -10.90 -4.56
C VAL A 98 8.62 -9.66 -4.27
N GLY A 99 7.95 -9.68 -3.12
CA GLY A 99 7.17 -8.57 -2.59
C GLY A 99 7.88 -7.85 -1.44
N THR A 100 7.29 -6.77 -0.93
CA THR A 100 7.87 -6.05 0.22
C THR A 100 7.66 -6.84 1.52
N GLY A 101 8.65 -7.64 1.89
CA GLY A 101 8.67 -8.43 3.13
C GLY A 101 8.06 -9.83 3.02
N TYR A 102 7.88 -10.34 1.80
CA TYR A 102 7.49 -11.73 1.53
C TYR A 102 8.03 -12.15 0.17
N GLU A 103 8.24 -13.46 0.02
CA GLU A 103 8.54 -14.11 -1.24
C GLU A 103 7.42 -15.12 -1.50
N LEU A 104 7.01 -15.20 -2.76
CA LEU A 104 6.03 -16.16 -3.24
C LEU A 104 6.76 -17.43 -3.66
N ASP A 105 6.13 -18.54 -3.35
CA ASP A 105 6.59 -19.88 -3.64
C ASP A 105 5.31 -20.69 -3.90
N PHE A 106 5.15 -21.17 -5.14
CA PHE A 106 3.91 -21.81 -5.56
C PHE A 106 3.71 -23.17 -4.90
N GLU A 107 4.79 -23.89 -4.57
CA GLU A 107 4.72 -25.20 -3.91
C GLU A 107 4.21 -25.06 -2.48
N ARG A 108 4.59 -23.97 -1.79
CA ARG A 108 4.08 -23.68 -0.43
C ARG A 108 2.61 -23.30 -0.39
N MET A 109 1.99 -23.01 -1.53
CA MET A 109 0.54 -22.78 -1.62
C MET A 109 -0.25 -24.10 -1.72
N ALA A 110 0.43 -25.22 -1.99
CA ALA A 110 -0.20 -26.53 -2.08
C ALA A 110 -0.62 -27.08 -0.70
N LEU A 111 -1.62 -27.97 -0.71
CA LEU A 111 -2.16 -28.61 0.49
C LEU A 111 -1.06 -29.41 1.23
N PRO A 112 -1.27 -29.79 2.51
CA PRO A 112 -0.33 -30.64 3.26
C PRO A 112 -0.03 -32.01 2.63
N LEU A 113 -0.74 -32.40 1.57
CA LEU A 113 -0.55 -33.62 0.78
C LEU A 113 -0.14 -33.30 -0.67
N GLY A 114 0.34 -32.09 -0.94
CA GLY A 114 0.65 -31.57 -2.27
C GLY A 114 -0.59 -31.39 -3.16
N LEU A 115 -0.37 -30.95 -4.39
CA LEU A 115 -1.43 -30.91 -5.42
C LEU A 115 -1.54 -32.29 -6.09
N PRO A 116 -2.74 -32.73 -6.55
CA PRO A 116 -2.86 -33.99 -7.27
C PRO A 116 -1.93 -34.04 -8.49
N GLY A 117 -1.01 -35.01 -8.53
CA GLY A 117 -0.03 -35.16 -9.62
C GLY A 117 1.27 -34.37 -9.47
N ASP A 118 1.48 -33.75 -8.31
CA ASP A 118 2.75 -33.12 -7.94
C ASP A 118 3.86 -34.19 -7.73
N PRO A 119 5.03 -34.07 -8.38
CA PRO A 119 6.15 -35.00 -8.20
C PRO A 119 6.81 -34.94 -6.82
N ASN A 120 6.55 -33.88 -6.03
CA ASN A 120 7.19 -33.61 -4.74
C ASN A 120 6.26 -33.84 -3.52
N ALA A 121 5.01 -34.28 -3.75
CA ALA A 121 3.98 -34.53 -2.74
C ALA A 121 4.15 -35.82 -1.92
#